data_AF-A0A418Y4I5-F1
#
_entry.id   AF-A0A418Y4I5-F1
#
_cell.length_a   1.000
_cell.length_b   1.000
_cell.length_c   1.000
_cell.angle_alpha   90.00
_cell.angle_beta   90.00
_cell.angle_gamma   90.00
#
_symmetry.space_group_name_H-M   'P 1'
#
loop_
_entity.id
_entity.type
_entity.pdbx_description
1 polymer ?
#
loop_
_entity_poly.entity_id
_entity_poly.type
_entity_poly.pdbx_seq_one_letter_code
_entity_poly.pdbx_strand_id
1 'polypeptide(L)'
;MIPAGGRDEAMLQTTIYRPPGDGPFPLLVINHGKEAGEPRNQARDRFVFMATAFVKRGYAVIVPMRRGFSNSTGKYVDHGCDMRANGHGHADDIRAAIDYARTQPWVDDDRIVVAGQSYGGLATIAMGTEAIPGVRGLINIAGGLRDDGANCDWRAELVNAFANYGAHNKIASLWMYGFNDSLFGPNLAARMHDAFVRSGGQARLVAFGPFKRDSHGMIASRDGEKVWWPDTQRFLQEIGMPTEEVYSVAEAPTLPRTDYALVDEIDAVPYLTDDGRAAYREYLTKMTPRAFAVSPNGAWSWGEEGEAPEKRALAACAKSSGQPCKLYSVDDYVVWEGTRKVPGDAGGGQLASAGHGVVGADGGP
;
A
#
# COMPACT_ATOMS: atom_id res chain seq x y z
N MET A 1 -18.58 -8.72 4.35
CA MET A 1 -19.32 -7.67 3.62
C MET A 1 -19.96 -6.78 4.67
N ILE A 2 -19.97 -5.47 4.47
CA ILE A 2 -20.61 -4.49 5.37
C ILE A 2 -21.78 -3.83 4.64
N PRO A 3 -22.99 -3.75 5.21
CA PRO A 3 -24.10 -3.02 4.59
C PRO A 3 -23.85 -1.51 4.56
N ALA A 4 -24.26 -0.84 3.49
CA ALA A 4 -24.15 0.62 3.32
C ALA A 4 -25.31 1.22 2.51
N GLY A 5 -25.71 2.43 2.88
CA GLY A 5 -26.80 3.17 2.23
C GLY A 5 -28.20 2.95 2.86
N GLY A 6 -29.16 3.77 2.43
CA GLY A 6 -30.58 3.59 2.71
C GLY A 6 -31.24 2.62 1.72
N ARG A 7 -32.52 2.85 1.34
CA ARG A 7 -33.22 1.98 0.36
C ARG A 7 -32.38 1.87 -0.93
N ASP A 8 -32.07 0.63 -1.32
CA ASP A 8 -31.01 0.17 -2.24
C ASP A 8 -29.65 -0.11 -1.56
N GLU A 9 -29.67 -1.02 -0.58
CA GLU A 9 -28.49 -1.45 0.20
C GLU A 9 -27.32 -1.91 -0.68
N ALA A 10 -26.21 -1.21 -0.58
CA ALA A 10 -24.92 -1.68 -1.05
C ALA A 10 -24.29 -2.60 0.01
N MET A 11 -23.52 -3.59 -0.44
CA MET A 11 -22.71 -4.47 0.39
C MET A 11 -21.26 -4.19 0.06
N LEU A 12 -20.52 -3.60 1.00
CA LEU A 12 -19.13 -3.22 0.86
C LEU A 12 -18.22 -4.44 1.10
N GLN A 13 -17.44 -4.82 0.10
CA GLN A 13 -16.34 -5.75 0.28
C GLN A 13 -15.31 -5.10 1.20
N THR A 14 -15.03 -5.73 2.34
CA THR A 14 -14.20 -5.14 3.39
C THR A 14 -13.10 -6.10 3.79
N THR A 15 -11.88 -5.58 3.94
CA THR A 15 -10.78 -6.29 4.61
C THR A 15 -10.71 -5.84 6.07
N ILE A 16 -10.61 -6.79 7.00
CA ILE A 16 -10.48 -6.51 8.44
C ILE A 16 -9.17 -7.11 8.94
N TYR A 17 -8.36 -6.30 9.62
CA TYR A 17 -7.21 -6.74 10.39
C TYR A 17 -7.54 -6.58 11.86
N ARG A 18 -7.39 -7.63 12.65
CA ARG A 18 -7.69 -7.60 14.09
C ARG A 18 -6.52 -8.17 14.88
N PRO A 19 -6.06 -7.51 15.94
CA PRO A 19 -5.11 -8.10 16.88
C PRO A 19 -5.71 -9.38 17.52
N PRO A 20 -4.87 -10.30 18.03
CA PRO A 20 -5.36 -11.41 18.84
C PRO A 20 -6.01 -10.90 20.13
N GLY A 21 -7.08 -11.56 20.57
CA GLY A 21 -7.85 -11.20 21.77
C GLY A 21 -9.28 -10.76 21.46
N ASP A 22 -10.03 -10.46 22.51
CA ASP A 22 -11.47 -10.18 22.44
C ASP A 22 -11.80 -8.69 22.27
N GLY A 23 -10.83 -7.79 22.48
CA GLY A 23 -11.04 -6.34 22.45
C GLY A 23 -11.51 -5.77 23.80
N PRO A 24 -12.16 -4.59 23.82
CA PRO A 24 -12.41 -3.72 22.66
C PRO A 24 -11.13 -3.04 22.16
N PHE A 25 -10.97 -2.99 20.84
CA PHE A 25 -9.81 -2.40 20.17
C PHE A 25 -10.15 -1.00 19.63
N PRO A 26 -9.27 0.00 19.80
CA PRO A 26 -9.32 1.22 18.99
C PRO A 26 -9.41 0.89 17.50
N LEU A 27 -10.09 1.73 16.73
CA LEU A 27 -10.37 1.47 15.33
C LEU A 27 -9.61 2.44 14.41
N LEU A 28 -9.02 1.88 13.36
CA LEU A 28 -8.63 2.63 12.17
C LEU A 28 -9.51 2.22 10.98
N VAL A 29 -10.12 3.18 10.28
CA VAL A 29 -10.77 2.96 8.98
C VAL A 29 -9.90 3.55 7.88
N ILE A 30 -9.51 2.78 6.85
CA ILE A 30 -8.67 3.25 5.75
C ILE A 30 -9.43 3.23 4.43
N ASN A 31 -9.47 4.38 3.75
CA ASN A 31 -10.25 4.57 2.53
C ASN A 31 -9.36 4.65 1.29
N HIS A 32 -9.68 3.82 0.29
CA HIS A 32 -8.94 3.70 -0.96
C HIS A 32 -9.13 4.89 -1.91
N GLY A 33 -8.16 5.08 -2.81
CA GLY A 33 -8.22 6.03 -3.92
C GLY A 33 -9.14 5.59 -5.06
N LYS A 34 -8.87 6.08 -6.27
CA LYS A 34 -9.50 5.60 -7.50
C LYS A 34 -8.46 5.66 -8.60
N GLU A 35 -8.26 4.52 -9.25
CA GLU A 35 -7.44 4.43 -10.46
C GLU A 35 -8.26 4.78 -11.71
N ALA A 36 -7.59 5.00 -12.84
CA ALA A 36 -8.26 5.16 -14.12
C ALA A 36 -9.03 3.88 -14.54
N GLY A 37 -10.09 4.04 -15.32
CA GLY A 37 -10.94 2.95 -15.79
C GLY A 37 -12.11 2.63 -14.85
N GLU A 38 -12.79 1.52 -15.13
CA GLU A 38 -14.02 1.11 -14.45
C GLU A 38 -13.77 0.72 -12.98
N PRO A 39 -14.36 1.42 -11.99
CA PRO A 39 -14.23 1.11 -10.56
C PRO A 39 -14.48 -0.35 -10.20
N ARG A 40 -15.44 -0.99 -10.87
CA ARG A 40 -15.78 -2.41 -10.64
C ARG A 40 -14.61 -3.37 -10.92
N ASN A 41 -13.74 -3.00 -11.85
CA ASN A 41 -12.60 -3.82 -12.27
C ASN A 41 -11.34 -3.53 -11.46
N GLN A 42 -11.37 -2.54 -10.56
CA GLN A 42 -10.23 -2.23 -9.70
C GLN A 42 -10.00 -3.33 -8.67
N ALA A 43 -8.72 -3.60 -8.42
CA ALA A 43 -8.33 -4.56 -7.41
C ALA A 43 -8.75 -4.09 -6.01
N ARG A 44 -8.88 -5.04 -5.10
CA ARG A 44 -9.18 -4.74 -3.71
C ARG A 44 -7.94 -4.17 -3.01
N ASP A 45 -8.05 -2.95 -2.50
CA ASP A 45 -7.06 -2.33 -1.63
C ASP A 45 -7.02 -2.98 -0.25
N ARG A 46 -5.83 -2.98 0.34
CA ARG A 46 -5.54 -3.66 1.60
C ARG A 46 -4.77 -2.81 2.61
N PHE A 47 -3.97 -1.86 2.14
CA PHE A 47 -3.16 -0.97 3.00
C PHE A 47 -2.31 -1.75 4.02
N VAL A 48 -1.69 -2.85 3.61
CA VAL A 48 -1.06 -3.84 4.50
C VAL A 48 -0.03 -3.20 5.43
N PHE A 49 0.77 -2.25 4.95
CA PHE A 49 1.81 -1.61 5.76
C PHE A 49 1.21 -0.69 6.83
N MET A 50 0.27 0.18 6.45
CA MET A 50 -0.42 1.05 7.42
C MET A 50 -1.27 0.21 8.40
N ALA A 51 -1.98 -0.80 7.90
CA ALA A 51 -2.77 -1.70 8.73
C ALA A 51 -1.89 -2.43 9.75
N THR A 52 -0.75 -2.99 9.33
CA THR A 52 0.19 -3.67 10.24
C THR A 52 0.75 -2.72 11.29
N ALA A 53 1.14 -1.50 10.92
CA ALA A 53 1.66 -0.51 11.88
C ALA A 53 0.64 -0.15 12.97
N PHE A 54 -0.65 -0.08 12.63
CA PHE A 54 -1.73 0.15 13.59
C PHE A 54 -2.10 -1.11 14.39
N VAL A 55 -2.11 -2.30 13.78
CA VAL A 55 -2.33 -3.57 14.50
C VAL A 55 -1.26 -3.80 15.57
N LYS A 56 0.01 -3.50 15.28
CA LYS A 56 1.09 -3.53 16.29
C LYS A 56 0.77 -2.68 17.52
N ARG A 57 -0.03 -1.62 17.37
CA ARG A 57 -0.44 -0.67 18.41
C ARG A 57 -1.81 -0.97 19.01
N GLY A 58 -2.33 -2.16 18.72
CA GLY A 58 -3.58 -2.67 19.29
C GLY A 58 -4.84 -2.19 18.62
N TYR A 59 -4.75 -1.64 17.40
CA TYR A 59 -5.92 -1.24 16.64
C TYR A 59 -6.49 -2.42 15.87
N ALA A 60 -7.82 -2.50 15.82
CA ALA A 60 -8.49 -3.14 14.70
C ALA A 60 -8.48 -2.17 13.50
N VAL A 61 -8.36 -2.72 12.29
CA VAL A 61 -8.31 -1.94 11.05
C VAL A 61 -9.35 -2.45 10.08
N ILE A 62 -10.16 -1.54 9.54
CA ILE A 62 -11.20 -1.82 8.55
C ILE A 62 -10.87 -1.07 7.26
N VAL A 63 -10.82 -1.80 6.15
CA VAL A 63 -10.57 -1.26 4.81
C VAL A 63 -11.77 -1.59 3.92
N PRO A 64 -12.79 -0.72 3.86
CA PRO A 64 -13.94 -0.94 3.01
C PRO A 64 -13.62 -0.52 1.57
N MET A 65 -13.96 -1.38 0.59
CA MET A 65 -14.12 -0.94 -0.79
C MET A 65 -15.48 -0.24 -0.91
N ARG A 66 -15.48 1.04 -1.27
CA ARG A 66 -16.69 1.86 -1.39
C ARG A 66 -17.63 1.30 -2.48
N ARG A 67 -18.90 1.71 -2.47
CA ARG A 67 -19.92 1.16 -3.39
C ARG A 67 -19.49 1.26 -4.84
N GLY A 68 -19.80 0.22 -5.62
CA GLY A 68 -19.40 0.13 -7.03
C GLY A 68 -17.93 -0.20 -7.30
N PHE A 69 -17.04 -0.22 -6.30
CA PHE A 69 -15.65 -0.64 -6.46
C PHE A 69 -15.47 -2.13 -6.22
N SER A 70 -14.57 -2.75 -6.99
CA SER A 70 -14.18 -4.15 -6.83
C SER A 70 -15.42 -5.07 -6.70
N ASN A 71 -15.50 -5.90 -5.66
CA ASN A 71 -16.65 -6.77 -5.42
C ASN A 71 -17.77 -6.13 -4.56
N SER A 72 -17.68 -4.85 -4.19
CA SER A 72 -18.77 -4.16 -3.46
C SER A 72 -19.98 -3.97 -4.36
N THR A 73 -21.20 -4.25 -3.91
CA THR A 73 -22.42 -4.01 -4.71
C THR A 73 -22.75 -2.50 -4.80
N GLY A 74 -23.90 -2.16 -5.38
CA GLY A 74 -24.28 -0.77 -5.65
C GLY A 74 -23.60 -0.21 -6.90
N LYS A 75 -23.93 1.06 -7.21
CA LYS A 75 -23.43 1.77 -8.38
C LYS A 75 -22.44 2.86 -7.95
N TYR A 76 -21.30 2.93 -8.64
CA TYR A 76 -20.40 4.08 -8.55
C TYR A 76 -21.08 5.31 -9.18
N VAL A 77 -21.10 6.42 -8.47
CA VAL A 77 -21.66 7.69 -8.96
C VAL A 77 -20.51 8.67 -9.14
N ASP A 78 -20.39 9.18 -10.35
CA ASP A 78 -19.43 10.23 -10.70
C ASP A 78 -20.13 11.58 -10.75
N HIS A 79 -19.64 12.55 -10.01
CA HIS A 79 -20.15 13.93 -10.03
C HIS A 79 -19.30 14.86 -10.92
N GLY A 80 -18.35 14.31 -11.68
CA GLY A 80 -17.48 15.06 -12.59
C GLY A 80 -16.73 16.17 -11.87
N CYS A 81 -16.84 17.39 -12.38
CA CYS A 81 -16.14 18.55 -11.83
C CYS A 81 -16.63 19.01 -10.44
N ASP A 82 -17.78 18.50 -9.94
CA ASP A 82 -18.22 18.79 -8.58
C ASP A 82 -17.44 17.94 -7.56
N MET A 83 -16.22 18.40 -7.24
CA MET A 83 -15.32 17.76 -6.29
C MET A 83 -15.95 17.63 -4.90
N ARG A 84 -16.83 18.57 -4.54
CA ARG A 84 -17.53 18.57 -3.25
C ARG A 84 -18.51 17.40 -3.17
N ALA A 85 -19.38 17.26 -4.17
CA ALA A 85 -20.35 16.17 -4.25
C ALA A 85 -19.67 14.80 -4.36
N ASN A 86 -18.60 14.71 -5.14
CA ASN A 86 -17.75 13.52 -5.21
C ASN A 86 -17.24 13.09 -3.81
N GLY A 87 -16.67 14.00 -3.02
CA GLY A 87 -16.21 13.66 -1.67
C GLY A 87 -17.35 13.21 -0.73
N HIS A 88 -18.49 13.91 -0.72
CA HIS A 88 -19.62 13.54 0.14
C HIS A 88 -20.28 12.21 -0.26
N GLY A 89 -20.47 11.96 -1.55
CA GLY A 89 -21.09 10.71 -2.02
C GLY A 89 -20.31 9.47 -1.59
N HIS A 90 -19.00 9.60 -1.41
CA HIS A 90 -18.16 8.53 -0.86
C HIS A 90 -18.03 8.56 0.67
N ALA A 91 -18.18 9.71 1.32
CA ALA A 91 -18.18 9.83 2.78
C ALA A 91 -19.30 8.99 3.43
N ASP A 92 -20.45 8.87 2.76
CA ASP A 92 -21.58 8.05 3.23
C ASP A 92 -21.21 6.57 3.43
N ASP A 93 -20.40 6.00 2.54
CA ASP A 93 -19.93 4.62 2.68
C ASP A 93 -18.93 4.45 3.82
N ILE A 94 -18.10 5.48 4.05
CA ILE A 94 -17.17 5.52 5.19
C ILE A 94 -17.97 5.52 6.50
N ARG A 95 -19.00 6.38 6.57
CA ARG A 95 -19.91 6.45 7.71
C ARG A 95 -20.62 5.12 7.96
N ALA A 96 -21.14 4.47 6.92
CA ALA A 96 -21.77 3.16 7.05
C ALA A 96 -20.80 2.08 7.59
N ALA A 97 -19.53 2.11 7.15
CA ALA A 97 -18.50 1.22 7.67
C ALA A 97 -18.21 1.46 9.15
N ILE A 98 -18.16 2.73 9.58
CA ILE A 98 -18.02 3.11 10.99
C ILE A 98 -19.24 2.63 11.79
N ASP A 99 -20.46 2.96 11.35
CA ASP A 99 -21.69 2.58 12.04
C ASP A 99 -21.78 1.06 12.23
N TYR A 100 -21.44 0.27 11.20
CA TYR A 100 -21.34 -1.19 11.33
C TYR A 100 -20.26 -1.61 12.33
N ALA A 101 -19.07 -1.02 12.27
CA ALA A 101 -17.96 -1.35 13.17
C ALA A 101 -18.33 -1.12 14.64
N ARG A 102 -19.06 -0.04 14.94
CA ARG A 102 -19.53 0.29 16.30
C ARG A 102 -20.54 -0.72 16.87
N THR A 103 -21.16 -1.55 16.02
CA THR A 103 -22.01 -2.67 16.49
C THR A 103 -21.22 -3.92 16.87
N GLN A 104 -19.92 -3.94 16.61
CA GLN A 104 -19.09 -5.11 16.87
C GLN A 104 -18.53 -5.07 18.30
N PRO A 105 -18.65 -6.16 19.09
CA PRO A 105 -18.25 -6.16 20.50
C PRO A 105 -16.74 -6.01 20.72
N TRP A 106 -15.94 -6.23 19.68
CA TRP A 106 -14.48 -6.11 19.71
C TRP A 106 -13.98 -4.72 19.31
N VAL A 107 -14.87 -3.76 18.99
CA VAL A 107 -14.50 -2.37 18.66
C VAL A 107 -14.71 -1.48 19.89
N ASP A 108 -13.72 -0.66 20.17
CA ASP A 108 -13.86 0.51 21.04
C ASP A 108 -14.46 1.65 20.21
N ASP A 109 -15.75 1.91 20.41
CA ASP A 109 -16.47 2.91 19.62
C ASP A 109 -16.24 4.35 20.09
N ASP A 110 -15.39 4.58 21.11
CA ASP A 110 -14.96 5.90 21.56
C ASP A 110 -13.59 6.31 21.02
N ARG A 111 -12.84 5.39 20.41
CA ARG A 111 -11.46 5.60 19.90
C ARG A 111 -11.34 5.18 18.44
N ILE A 112 -11.84 6.03 17.54
CA ILE A 112 -11.82 5.81 16.09
C ILE A 112 -10.98 6.89 15.39
N VAL A 113 -10.13 6.45 14.45
CA VAL A 113 -9.41 7.32 13.51
C VAL A 113 -9.76 6.88 12.08
N VAL A 114 -9.87 7.86 11.18
CA VAL A 114 -10.19 7.59 9.78
C VAL A 114 -9.08 8.14 8.90
N ALA A 115 -8.53 7.29 8.04
CA ALA A 115 -7.49 7.64 7.10
C ALA A 115 -7.97 7.43 5.67
N GLY A 116 -7.36 8.15 4.73
CA GLY A 116 -7.61 7.91 3.31
C GLY A 116 -6.48 8.43 2.44
N GLN A 117 -6.31 7.79 1.28
CA GLN A 117 -5.35 8.21 0.28
C GLN A 117 -6.04 8.62 -1.03
N SER A 118 -5.52 9.66 -1.70
CA SER A 118 -6.07 10.14 -2.98
C SER A 118 -7.56 10.44 -2.87
N TYR A 119 -8.40 9.82 -3.71
CA TYR A 119 -9.84 10.01 -3.62
C TYR A 119 -10.45 9.57 -2.27
N GLY A 120 -9.81 8.62 -1.58
CA GLY A 120 -10.16 8.24 -0.21
C GLY A 120 -9.83 9.33 0.80
N GLY A 121 -8.76 10.10 0.58
CA GLY A 121 -8.39 11.27 1.39
C GLY A 121 -9.40 12.41 1.23
N LEU A 122 -9.85 12.67 0.00
CA LEU A 122 -10.94 13.63 -0.26
C LEU A 122 -12.21 13.24 0.49
N ALA A 123 -12.65 11.99 0.36
CA ALA A 123 -13.84 11.48 1.05
C ALA A 123 -13.68 11.46 2.58
N THR A 124 -12.48 11.19 3.08
CA THR A 124 -12.18 11.23 4.53
C THR A 124 -12.34 12.63 5.10
N ILE A 125 -11.85 13.66 4.40
CA ILE A 125 -12.03 15.06 4.82
C ILE A 125 -13.48 15.52 4.66
N ALA A 126 -14.17 15.10 3.60
CA ALA A 126 -15.60 15.37 3.41
C ALA A 126 -16.46 14.76 4.52
N MET A 127 -16.16 13.53 4.98
CA MET A 127 -16.83 12.90 6.12
C MET A 127 -16.66 13.74 7.40
N GLY A 128 -15.49 14.38 7.56
CA GLY A 128 -15.17 15.26 8.67
C GLY A 128 -16.00 16.54 8.80
N THR A 129 -16.95 16.79 7.89
CA THR A 129 -17.94 17.87 8.03
C THR A 129 -19.08 17.51 8.99
N GLU A 130 -19.16 16.26 9.41
CA GLU A 130 -20.14 15.76 10.38
C GLU A 130 -19.44 15.36 11.68
N ALA A 131 -20.14 15.56 12.81
CA ALA A 131 -19.68 15.04 14.08
C ALA A 131 -20.12 13.57 14.18
N ILE A 132 -19.16 12.66 14.09
CA ILE A 132 -19.40 11.22 14.23
C ILE A 132 -18.93 10.77 15.62
N PRO A 133 -19.82 10.20 16.46
CA PRO A 133 -19.44 9.68 17.78
C PRO A 133 -18.22 8.75 17.69
N GLY A 134 -17.25 8.96 18.58
CA GLY A 134 -16.03 8.16 18.66
C GLY A 134 -14.90 8.52 17.71
N VAL A 135 -15.18 9.27 16.64
CA VAL A 135 -14.14 9.67 15.67
C VAL A 135 -13.34 10.83 16.23
N ARG A 136 -12.06 10.57 16.54
CA ARG A 136 -11.17 11.53 17.19
C ARG A 136 -10.28 12.31 16.24
N GLY A 137 -10.04 11.80 15.04
CA GLY A 137 -9.16 12.45 14.08
C GLY A 137 -9.17 11.83 12.70
N LEU A 138 -8.73 12.64 11.73
CA LEU A 138 -8.66 12.27 10.32
C LEU A 138 -7.21 12.32 9.82
N ILE A 139 -6.81 11.36 8.98
CA ILE A 139 -5.50 11.34 8.34
C ILE A 139 -5.70 11.38 6.82
N ASN A 140 -5.32 12.50 6.20
CA ASN A 140 -5.43 12.75 4.78
C ASN A 140 -4.05 12.60 4.12
N ILE A 141 -3.86 11.55 3.31
CA ILE A 141 -2.59 11.28 2.62
C ILE A 141 -2.78 11.53 1.13
N ALA A 142 -2.14 12.57 0.60
CA ALA A 142 -2.26 12.95 -0.80
C ALA A 142 -3.73 13.02 -1.28
N GLY A 143 -4.64 13.54 -0.45
CA GLY A 143 -6.07 13.50 -0.75
C GLY A 143 -6.49 14.48 -1.83
N GLY A 144 -7.33 14.01 -2.73
CA GLY A 144 -7.89 14.82 -3.80
C GLY A 144 -8.56 13.97 -4.86
N LEU A 145 -9.09 14.62 -5.89
CA LEU A 145 -9.60 13.96 -7.08
C LEU A 145 -9.11 14.75 -8.30
N ARG A 146 -8.63 14.02 -9.30
CA ARG A 146 -8.28 14.58 -10.61
C ARG A 146 -9.38 14.21 -11.60
N ASP A 147 -9.87 15.21 -12.32
CA ASP A 147 -10.82 15.05 -13.42
C ASP A 147 -10.26 15.77 -14.64
N ASP A 148 -9.93 15.01 -15.70
CA ASP A 148 -9.39 15.55 -16.95
C ASP A 148 -10.49 15.82 -18.00
N GLY A 149 -11.75 15.92 -17.57
CA GLY A 149 -12.89 16.24 -18.42
C GLY A 149 -12.76 17.62 -19.07
N ALA A 150 -13.26 17.73 -20.31
CA ALA A 150 -13.28 18.99 -21.03
C ALA A 150 -14.06 20.05 -20.23
N ASN A 151 -13.46 21.25 -20.09
CA ASN A 151 -14.02 22.40 -19.36
C ASN A 151 -14.07 22.28 -17.82
N CYS A 152 -13.28 21.40 -17.21
CA CYS A 152 -13.13 21.33 -15.76
C CYS A 152 -11.77 21.93 -15.31
N ASP A 153 -11.79 23.03 -14.56
CA ASP A 153 -10.63 23.42 -13.74
C ASP A 153 -10.67 22.65 -12.43
N TRP A 154 -10.39 21.34 -12.51
CA TRP A 154 -10.48 20.45 -11.36
C TRP A 154 -9.60 20.91 -10.19
N ARG A 155 -8.51 21.64 -10.45
CA ARG A 155 -7.63 22.14 -9.38
C ARG A 155 -8.30 23.26 -8.61
N ALA A 156 -8.97 24.20 -9.29
CA ALA A 156 -9.75 25.23 -8.63
C ALA A 156 -10.96 24.63 -7.89
N GLU A 157 -11.70 23.71 -8.53
CA GLU A 157 -12.84 23.05 -7.89
C GLU A 157 -12.44 22.20 -6.68
N LEU A 158 -11.26 21.58 -6.72
CA LEU A 158 -10.73 20.85 -5.57
C LEU A 158 -10.42 21.81 -4.41
N VAL A 159 -9.82 22.96 -4.67
CA VAL A 159 -9.61 24.01 -3.65
C VAL A 159 -10.95 24.52 -3.10
N ASN A 160 -11.95 24.74 -3.96
CA ASN A 160 -13.31 25.15 -3.54
C ASN A 160 -13.97 24.09 -2.64
N ALA A 161 -13.84 22.81 -2.99
CA ALA A 161 -14.35 21.71 -2.17
C ALA A 161 -13.70 21.67 -0.79
N PHE A 162 -12.36 21.79 -0.71
CA PHE A 162 -11.67 21.85 0.59
C PHE A 162 -12.03 23.10 1.41
N ALA A 163 -12.25 24.26 0.77
CA ALA A 163 -12.79 25.43 1.47
C ALA A 163 -14.17 25.13 2.08
N ASN A 164 -15.05 24.49 1.31
CA ASN A 164 -16.39 24.13 1.77
C ASN A 164 -16.36 23.12 2.92
N TYR A 165 -15.49 22.11 2.85
CA TYR A 165 -15.29 21.17 3.94
C TYR A 165 -14.74 21.85 5.19
N GLY A 166 -13.81 22.79 5.03
CA GLY A 166 -13.28 23.60 6.13
C GLY A 166 -14.38 24.38 6.87
N ALA A 167 -15.30 25.00 6.13
CA ALA A 167 -16.43 25.75 6.69
C ALA A 167 -17.39 24.90 7.54
N HIS A 168 -17.43 23.59 7.32
CA HIS A 168 -18.32 22.66 8.02
C HIS A 168 -17.56 21.68 8.93
N ASN A 169 -16.23 21.76 8.98
CA ASN A 169 -15.38 20.79 9.66
C ASN A 169 -15.74 20.65 11.16
N LYS A 170 -15.76 19.41 11.63
CA LYS A 170 -16.03 19.04 13.03
C LYS A 170 -14.88 18.26 13.69
N ILE A 171 -13.97 17.71 12.88
CA ILE A 171 -12.96 16.76 13.33
C ILE A 171 -11.57 17.23 12.87
N ALA A 172 -10.62 17.32 13.80
CA ALA A 172 -9.24 17.70 13.51
C ALA A 172 -8.56 16.70 12.56
N SER A 173 -7.61 17.19 11.76
CA SER A 173 -6.98 16.37 10.73
C SER A 173 -5.47 16.60 10.58
N LEU A 174 -4.76 15.53 10.24
CA LEU A 174 -3.37 15.52 9.78
C LEU A 174 -3.35 15.33 8.26
N TRP A 175 -2.65 16.21 7.54
CA TRP A 175 -2.54 16.18 6.09
C TRP A 175 -1.10 15.92 5.68
N MET A 176 -0.86 15.02 4.73
CA MET A 176 0.47 14.64 4.29
C MET A 176 0.56 14.66 2.77
N TYR A 177 1.42 15.52 2.23
CA TYR A 177 1.63 15.69 0.78
C TYR A 177 3.12 15.75 0.48
N GLY A 178 3.56 15.04 -0.57
CA GLY A 178 4.98 14.93 -0.91
C GLY A 178 5.40 15.86 -2.04
N PHE A 179 6.68 16.23 -2.05
CA PHE A 179 7.22 17.22 -2.98
C PHE A 179 7.05 16.84 -4.46
N ASN A 180 7.31 15.57 -4.80
CA ASN A 180 7.20 15.02 -6.16
C ASN A 180 5.87 14.27 -6.41
N ASP A 181 4.80 14.61 -5.69
CA ASP A 181 3.46 14.04 -5.98
C ASP A 181 3.00 14.50 -7.38
N SER A 182 2.78 13.56 -8.29
CA SER A 182 2.45 13.84 -9.69
C SER A 182 1.03 14.40 -9.89
N LEU A 183 0.14 14.23 -8.91
CA LEU A 183 -1.25 14.68 -8.96
C LEU A 183 -1.46 15.94 -8.13
N PHE A 184 -1.02 15.91 -6.87
CA PHE A 184 -1.31 16.91 -5.86
C PHE A 184 -0.02 17.53 -5.30
N GLY A 185 0.82 18.03 -6.21
CA GLY A 185 2.08 18.68 -5.87
C GLY A 185 1.94 19.86 -4.90
N PRO A 186 3.07 20.36 -4.36
CA PRO A 186 3.11 21.20 -3.16
C PRO A 186 2.30 22.49 -3.28
N ASN A 187 2.25 23.12 -4.45
CA ASN A 187 1.45 24.34 -4.66
C ASN A 187 -0.06 24.08 -4.51
N LEU A 188 -0.57 22.97 -5.08
CA LEU A 188 -1.98 22.62 -4.98
C LEU A 188 -2.31 22.17 -3.55
N ALA A 189 -1.47 21.33 -2.94
CA ALA A 189 -1.62 20.92 -1.54
C ALA A 189 -1.71 22.11 -0.59
N ALA A 190 -0.80 23.09 -0.73
CA ALA A 190 -0.83 24.32 0.05
C ALA A 190 -2.14 25.09 -0.16
N ARG A 191 -2.57 25.30 -1.41
CA ARG A 191 -3.84 26.02 -1.71
C ARG A 191 -5.07 25.34 -1.11
N MET A 192 -5.15 24.01 -1.15
CA MET A 192 -6.25 23.24 -0.56
C MET A 192 -6.26 23.38 0.97
N HIS A 193 -5.11 23.20 1.62
CA HIS A 193 -4.98 23.31 3.07
C HIS A 193 -5.30 24.72 3.56
N ASP A 194 -4.73 25.71 2.91
CA ASP A 194 -4.97 27.13 3.17
C ASP A 194 -6.46 27.50 3.09
N ALA A 195 -7.14 27.02 2.05
CA ALA A 195 -8.57 27.28 1.87
C ALA A 195 -9.39 26.60 2.96
N PHE A 196 -9.07 25.34 3.30
CA PHE A 196 -9.73 24.60 4.38
C PHE A 196 -9.58 25.32 5.74
N VAL A 197 -8.35 25.72 6.11
CA VAL A 197 -8.09 26.37 7.39
C VAL A 197 -8.69 27.77 7.46
N ARG A 198 -8.56 28.59 6.40
CA ARG A 198 -9.17 29.94 6.38
C ARG A 198 -10.70 29.91 6.48
N SER A 199 -11.32 28.82 6.04
CA SER A 199 -12.77 28.61 6.16
C SER A 199 -13.20 28.12 7.54
N GLY A 200 -12.27 27.84 8.47
CA GLY A 200 -12.57 27.42 9.84
C GLY A 200 -12.18 25.97 10.16
N GLY A 201 -11.60 25.25 9.21
CA GLY A 201 -11.18 23.86 9.40
C GLY A 201 -9.92 23.72 10.26
N GLN A 202 -9.81 22.59 10.95
CA GLN A 202 -8.65 22.25 11.78
C GLN A 202 -7.78 21.20 11.10
N ALA A 203 -6.66 21.62 10.50
CA ALA A 203 -5.74 20.74 9.81
C ALA A 203 -4.28 21.13 10.02
N ARG A 204 -3.41 20.16 10.33
CA ARG A 204 -1.95 20.31 10.27
C ARG A 204 -1.44 19.73 8.95
N LEU A 205 -0.77 20.55 8.14
CA LEU A 205 -0.11 20.11 6.91
C LEU A 205 1.34 19.71 7.19
N VAL A 206 1.69 18.51 6.75
CA VAL A 206 3.06 17.99 6.66
C VAL A 206 3.41 17.89 5.18
N ALA A 207 4.23 18.83 4.72
CA ALA A 207 4.84 18.77 3.40
C ALA A 207 6.18 18.05 3.52
N PHE A 208 6.29 16.84 2.97
CA PHE A 208 7.51 16.04 3.04
C PHE A 208 8.30 16.09 1.72
N GLY A 209 9.57 15.70 1.78
CA GLY A 209 10.48 15.66 0.63
C GLY A 209 10.04 14.68 -0.47
N PRO A 210 10.86 14.50 -1.52
CA PRO A 210 10.55 13.52 -2.54
C PRO A 210 10.53 12.10 -1.97
N PHE A 211 9.56 11.30 -2.39
CA PHE A 211 9.52 9.87 -2.11
C PHE A 211 9.58 9.10 -3.43
N LYS A 212 10.66 8.35 -3.59
CA LYS A 212 10.94 7.52 -4.77
C LYS A 212 10.64 8.29 -6.07
N ARG A 213 9.95 7.67 -7.03
CA ARG A 213 9.58 8.33 -8.29
C ARG A 213 8.37 9.23 -8.15
N ASP A 214 7.41 8.84 -7.33
CA ASP A 214 6.18 9.58 -7.09
C ASP A 214 5.73 9.42 -5.63
N SER A 215 5.63 10.55 -4.93
CA SER A 215 5.12 10.59 -3.55
C SER A 215 3.67 10.14 -3.43
N HIS A 216 2.90 10.14 -4.52
CA HIS A 216 1.50 9.71 -4.50
C HIS A 216 1.33 8.25 -4.04
N GLY A 217 2.33 7.40 -4.31
CA GLY A 217 2.37 5.99 -3.93
C GLY A 217 2.95 5.70 -2.54
N MET A 218 3.23 6.74 -1.73
CA MET A 218 3.99 6.62 -0.49
C MET A 218 3.37 5.65 0.53
N ILE A 219 2.05 5.70 0.74
CA ILE A 219 1.38 4.85 1.75
C ILE A 219 1.33 3.36 1.38
N ALA A 220 1.33 3.05 0.08
CA ALA A 220 1.29 1.68 -0.42
C ALA A 220 2.67 1.02 -0.41
N SER A 221 3.73 1.75 -0.03
CA SER A 221 5.10 1.25 -0.04
C SER A 221 5.55 0.81 1.34
N ARG A 222 6.30 -0.31 1.40
CA ARG A 222 6.97 -0.80 2.61
C ARG A 222 7.81 0.28 3.30
N ASP A 223 8.49 1.11 2.50
CA ASP A 223 9.40 2.13 3.01
C ASP A 223 8.67 3.42 3.43
N GLY A 224 7.35 3.50 3.19
CA GLY A 224 6.54 4.67 3.50
C GLY A 224 6.40 4.92 5.00
N GLU A 225 6.38 3.87 5.84
CA GLU A 225 6.18 3.99 7.30
C GLU A 225 7.15 4.98 7.95
N LYS A 226 8.42 4.95 7.54
CA LYS A 226 9.45 5.88 8.04
C LYS A 226 9.17 7.35 7.71
N VAL A 227 8.33 7.62 6.72
CA VAL A 227 7.94 8.96 6.29
C VAL A 227 6.68 9.41 7.03
N TRP A 228 5.62 8.61 7.04
CA TRP A 228 4.32 9.04 7.57
C TRP A 228 4.12 8.75 9.07
N TRP A 229 4.81 7.76 9.64
CA TRP A 229 4.60 7.37 11.03
C TRP A 229 4.94 8.48 12.05
N PRO A 230 6.09 9.19 11.98
CA PRO A 230 6.47 10.13 13.03
C PRO A 230 5.43 11.24 13.29
N ASP A 231 4.87 11.81 12.23
CA ASP A 231 3.84 12.84 12.33
C ASP A 231 2.46 12.29 12.66
N THR A 232 2.16 11.06 12.20
CA THR A 232 0.95 10.33 12.58
C THR A 232 0.96 10.03 14.08
N GLN A 233 2.07 9.53 14.61
CA GLN A 233 2.23 9.25 16.03
C GLN A 233 1.95 10.49 16.88
N ARG A 234 2.57 11.63 16.51
CA ARG A 234 2.35 12.91 17.20
C ARG A 234 0.88 13.30 17.17
N PHE A 235 0.24 13.21 16.01
CA PHE A 235 -1.18 13.53 15.87
C PHE A 235 -2.06 12.60 16.71
N LEU A 236 -1.81 11.28 16.69
CA LEU A 236 -2.53 10.30 17.51
C LEU A 236 -2.42 10.62 19.01
N GLN A 237 -1.23 10.99 19.48
CA GLN A 237 -1.03 11.43 20.87
C GLN A 237 -1.84 12.69 21.20
N GLU A 238 -1.86 13.69 20.31
CA GLU A 238 -2.64 14.93 20.47
C GLU A 238 -4.15 14.66 20.61
N ILE A 239 -4.68 13.66 19.90
CA ILE A 239 -6.11 13.29 19.93
C ILE A 239 -6.42 12.15 20.93
N GLY A 240 -5.47 11.81 21.81
CA GLY A 240 -5.66 10.84 22.90
C GLY A 240 -5.82 9.39 22.41
N MET A 241 -5.10 9.02 21.35
CA MET A 241 -5.11 7.70 20.74
C MET A 241 -3.81 6.94 21.05
N PRO A 242 -3.86 5.61 21.24
CA PRO A 242 -2.68 4.82 21.64
C PRO A 242 -1.60 4.78 20.54
N THR A 243 -0.33 4.77 20.95
CA THR A 243 0.80 4.78 20.01
C THR A 243 1.90 3.77 20.32
N GLU A 244 1.82 3.12 21.48
CA GLU A 244 2.77 2.10 21.91
C GLU A 244 2.54 0.79 21.17
N GLU A 245 3.63 0.14 20.75
CA GLU A 245 3.54 -1.21 20.17
C GLU A 245 3.31 -2.22 21.30
N VAL A 246 2.16 -2.89 21.24
CA VAL A 246 1.69 -3.87 22.24
C VAL A 246 1.45 -5.26 21.62
N TYR A 247 1.51 -5.37 20.29
CA TYR A 247 1.44 -6.65 19.57
C TYR A 247 2.65 -6.83 18.66
N SER A 248 3.17 -8.06 18.64
CA SER A 248 4.08 -8.52 17.59
C SER A 248 3.26 -9.07 16.42
N VAL A 249 3.46 -8.50 15.23
CA VAL A 249 2.91 -9.02 13.98
C VAL A 249 4.04 -9.67 13.21
N ALA A 250 3.95 -10.98 12.97
CA ALA A 250 4.95 -11.70 12.20
C ALA A 250 5.12 -11.06 10.81
N GLU A 251 6.36 -10.88 10.39
CA GLU A 251 6.65 -10.42 9.04
C GLU A 251 6.14 -11.43 8.01
N ALA A 252 5.68 -10.95 6.86
CA ALA A 252 5.27 -11.83 5.78
C ALA A 252 6.48 -12.68 5.34
N PRO A 253 6.33 -14.00 5.19
CA PRO A 253 7.42 -14.84 4.70
C PRO A 253 7.90 -14.33 3.34
N THR A 254 9.17 -13.96 3.25
CA THR A 254 9.84 -13.67 1.99
C THR A 254 10.56 -14.92 1.51
N LEU A 255 10.73 -15.07 0.19
CA LEU A 255 11.59 -16.12 -0.33
C LEU A 255 13.04 -15.83 0.12
N PRO A 256 13.75 -16.84 0.64
CA PRO A 256 15.10 -16.64 1.13
C PRO A 256 16.05 -16.31 -0.02
N ARG A 257 17.08 -15.51 0.28
CA ARG A 257 18.23 -15.32 -0.61
C ARG A 257 18.89 -16.67 -0.87
N THR A 258 19.25 -16.93 -2.12
CA THR A 258 20.03 -18.11 -2.52
C THR A 258 21.42 -17.71 -3.01
N ASP A 259 22.36 -18.66 -3.00
CA ASP A 259 23.71 -18.48 -3.54
C ASP A 259 23.78 -18.85 -5.04
N TYR A 260 22.65 -18.79 -5.75
CA TYR A 260 22.58 -19.16 -7.17
C TYR A 260 23.43 -18.25 -8.06
N ALA A 261 23.31 -16.93 -7.88
CA ALA A 261 24.08 -15.90 -8.59
C ALA A 261 23.97 -14.55 -7.86
N LEU A 262 24.86 -13.60 -8.19
CA LEU A 262 24.61 -12.21 -7.83
C LEU A 262 23.44 -11.66 -8.67
N VAL A 263 22.71 -10.68 -8.13
CA VAL A 263 21.51 -10.14 -8.78
C VAL A 263 21.84 -9.39 -10.08
N ASP A 264 23.06 -8.88 -10.23
CA ASP A 264 23.52 -8.17 -11.42
C ASP A 264 24.14 -9.10 -12.50
N GLU A 265 24.18 -10.41 -12.26
CA GLU A 265 24.64 -11.41 -13.22
C GLU A 265 23.53 -11.81 -14.21
N ILE A 266 23.36 -10.98 -15.22
CA ILE A 266 22.27 -11.08 -16.20
C ILE A 266 22.26 -12.39 -16.99
N ASP A 267 23.45 -12.93 -17.29
CA ASP A 267 23.59 -14.18 -18.02
C ASP A 267 23.26 -15.41 -17.16
N ALA A 268 23.14 -15.24 -15.83
CA ALA A 268 22.70 -16.29 -14.94
C ALA A 268 21.16 -16.42 -14.91
N VAL A 269 20.39 -15.43 -15.38
CA VAL A 269 18.93 -15.49 -15.34
C VAL A 269 18.41 -16.58 -16.29
N PRO A 270 17.70 -17.62 -15.79
CA PRO A 270 17.27 -18.74 -16.62
C PRO A 270 16.29 -18.32 -17.72
N TYR A 271 16.36 -19.02 -18.85
CA TYR A 271 15.39 -18.97 -19.96
C TYR A 271 15.29 -17.66 -20.74
N LEU A 272 15.94 -16.58 -20.30
CA LEU A 272 15.83 -15.28 -20.97
C LEU A 272 16.46 -15.31 -22.38
N THR A 273 15.73 -14.73 -23.33
CA THR A 273 16.24 -14.31 -24.64
C THR A 273 17.08 -13.03 -24.51
N ASP A 274 17.65 -12.53 -25.61
CA ASP A 274 18.38 -11.26 -25.60
C ASP A 274 17.48 -10.07 -25.21
N ASP A 275 16.23 -10.06 -25.69
CA ASP A 275 15.23 -9.07 -25.28
C ASP A 275 14.93 -9.17 -23.78
N GLY A 276 14.81 -10.40 -23.26
CA GLY A 276 14.64 -10.63 -21.82
C GLY A 276 15.83 -10.13 -21.01
N ARG A 277 17.07 -10.38 -21.45
CA ARG A 277 18.27 -9.86 -20.80
C ARG A 277 18.32 -8.33 -20.83
N ALA A 278 17.89 -7.70 -21.92
CA ALA A 278 17.76 -6.24 -21.98
C ALA A 278 16.72 -5.72 -20.99
N ALA A 279 15.58 -6.40 -20.87
CA ALA A 279 14.55 -6.08 -19.89
C ALA A 279 15.03 -6.28 -18.44
N TYR A 280 15.85 -7.30 -18.19
CA TYR A 280 16.47 -7.52 -16.88
C TYR A 280 17.44 -6.39 -16.51
N ARG A 281 18.23 -5.88 -17.47
CA ARG A 281 19.05 -4.66 -17.25
C ARG A 281 18.18 -3.48 -16.81
N GLU A 282 17.05 -3.28 -17.46
CA GLU A 282 16.10 -2.25 -17.06
C GLU A 282 15.54 -2.51 -15.66
N TYR A 283 15.16 -3.75 -15.35
CA TYR A 283 14.67 -4.14 -14.02
C TYR A 283 15.67 -3.79 -12.91
N LEU A 284 16.97 -3.98 -13.13
CA LEU A 284 18.01 -3.65 -12.14
C LEU A 284 18.09 -2.14 -11.81
N THR A 285 17.50 -1.26 -12.62
CA THR A 285 17.41 0.19 -12.35
C THR A 285 16.17 0.59 -11.55
N LYS A 286 15.24 -0.34 -11.30
CA LYS A 286 13.96 -0.08 -10.65
C LYS A 286 14.09 0.08 -9.13
N MET A 287 13.21 0.85 -8.51
CA MET A 287 13.17 1.10 -7.08
C MET A 287 12.64 -0.13 -6.31
N THR A 288 13.15 -0.36 -5.10
CA THR A 288 12.53 -1.35 -4.20
C THR A 288 11.21 -0.79 -3.62
N PRO A 289 10.24 -1.63 -3.20
CA PRO A 289 10.25 -3.07 -3.37
C PRO A 289 10.05 -3.47 -4.85
N ARG A 290 10.75 -4.49 -5.32
CA ARG A 290 10.68 -4.96 -6.71
C ARG A 290 10.85 -6.46 -6.81
N ALA A 291 10.36 -7.07 -7.89
CA ALA A 291 10.51 -8.50 -8.12
C ALA A 291 10.51 -8.83 -9.60
N PHE A 292 11.30 -9.82 -10.00
CA PHE A 292 11.39 -10.30 -11.38
C PHE A 292 10.94 -11.76 -11.46
N ALA A 293 10.06 -12.06 -12.42
CA ALA A 293 9.56 -13.40 -12.66
C ALA A 293 9.93 -13.88 -14.07
N VAL A 294 10.26 -15.17 -14.19
CA VAL A 294 10.61 -15.85 -15.44
C VAL A 294 9.89 -17.18 -15.58
N SER A 295 9.78 -17.66 -16.81
CA SER A 295 9.16 -18.94 -17.15
C SER A 295 10.02 -19.75 -18.13
N PRO A 296 9.92 -21.10 -18.17
CA PRO A 296 10.76 -21.93 -19.04
C PRO A 296 10.65 -21.64 -20.54
N ASN A 297 9.55 -21.02 -21.01
CA ASN A 297 9.40 -20.59 -22.39
C ASN A 297 10.03 -19.23 -22.70
N GLY A 298 10.77 -18.63 -21.76
CA GLY A 298 11.43 -17.34 -21.91
C GLY A 298 10.53 -16.12 -21.66
N ALA A 299 9.25 -16.32 -21.30
CA ALA A 299 8.40 -15.23 -20.83
C ALA A 299 8.92 -14.69 -19.49
N TRP A 300 8.79 -13.38 -19.32
CA TRP A 300 9.25 -12.66 -18.14
C TRP A 300 8.33 -11.48 -17.83
N SER A 301 8.44 -10.97 -16.61
CA SER A 301 7.85 -9.70 -16.20
C SER A 301 8.54 -9.22 -14.91
N TRP A 302 8.28 -7.98 -14.53
CA TRP A 302 8.61 -7.50 -13.18
C TRP A 302 7.45 -6.72 -12.56
N GLY A 303 7.51 -6.60 -11.24
CA GLY A 303 6.72 -5.68 -10.46
C GLY A 303 7.65 -4.75 -9.69
N GLU A 304 7.23 -3.50 -9.51
CA GLU A 304 7.98 -2.46 -8.81
C GLU A 304 7.00 -1.60 -8.00
N GLU A 305 7.42 -1.18 -6.80
CA GLU A 305 6.67 -0.38 -5.84
C GLU A 305 5.35 -1.06 -5.38
N GLY A 306 4.51 -0.36 -4.58
CA GLY A 306 3.27 -0.92 -4.03
C GLY A 306 3.45 -2.10 -3.06
N GLU A 307 2.35 -2.79 -2.77
CA GLU A 307 2.28 -3.77 -1.66
C GLU A 307 2.79 -5.17 -1.98
N ALA A 308 2.71 -5.59 -3.24
CA ALA A 308 3.03 -6.96 -3.65
C ALA A 308 3.63 -7.03 -5.06
N PRO A 309 4.82 -6.44 -5.29
CA PRO A 309 5.50 -6.51 -6.58
C PRO A 309 5.74 -7.96 -7.04
N GLU A 310 5.98 -8.89 -6.14
CA GLU A 310 6.19 -10.32 -6.40
C GLU A 310 4.96 -10.95 -7.05
N LYS A 311 3.77 -10.70 -6.47
CA LYS A 311 2.50 -11.22 -7.00
C LYS A 311 2.18 -10.62 -8.35
N ARG A 312 2.44 -9.32 -8.54
CA ARG A 312 2.23 -8.65 -9.83
C ARG A 312 3.17 -9.15 -10.91
N ALA A 313 4.45 -9.35 -10.59
CA ALA A 313 5.41 -9.99 -11.49
C ALA A 313 4.89 -11.36 -11.93
N LEU A 314 4.65 -12.28 -10.98
CA LEU A 314 4.16 -13.62 -11.29
C LEU A 314 2.88 -13.62 -12.13
N ALA A 315 1.89 -12.80 -11.77
CA ALA A 315 0.63 -12.71 -12.50
C ALA A 315 0.82 -12.15 -13.92
N ALA A 316 1.66 -11.12 -14.10
CA ALA A 316 1.93 -10.54 -15.41
C ALA A 316 2.70 -11.52 -16.33
N CYS A 317 3.68 -12.25 -15.79
CA CYS A 317 4.41 -13.26 -16.53
C CYS A 317 3.47 -14.41 -16.95
N ALA A 318 2.58 -14.84 -16.05
CA ALA A 318 1.66 -15.94 -16.32
C ALA A 318 0.68 -15.64 -17.47
N LYS A 319 0.32 -14.35 -17.69
CA LYS A 319 -0.57 -13.94 -18.79
C LYS A 319 0.01 -14.22 -20.17
N SER A 320 1.33 -14.12 -20.34
CA SER A 320 2.01 -14.32 -21.64
C SER A 320 2.68 -15.69 -21.76
N SER A 321 2.92 -16.37 -20.64
CA SER A 321 3.74 -17.59 -20.65
C SER A 321 2.97 -18.85 -21.05
N GLY A 322 1.75 -19.08 -20.55
CA GLY A 322 1.10 -20.40 -20.65
C GLY A 322 1.82 -21.52 -19.87
N GLN A 323 2.92 -21.22 -19.17
CA GLN A 323 3.65 -22.11 -18.26
C GLN A 323 3.81 -21.43 -16.88
N PRO A 324 4.10 -22.19 -15.80
CA PRO A 324 4.28 -21.63 -14.47
C PRO A 324 5.48 -20.68 -14.40
N CYS A 325 5.24 -19.41 -14.08
CA CYS A 325 6.28 -18.45 -13.77
C CYS A 325 6.80 -18.63 -12.34
N LYS A 326 8.09 -18.37 -12.14
CA LYS A 326 8.76 -18.37 -10.85
C LYS A 326 9.53 -17.07 -10.64
N LEU A 327 9.69 -16.66 -9.39
CA LEU A 327 10.51 -15.49 -9.05
C LEU A 327 11.98 -15.85 -9.21
N TYR A 328 12.73 -14.98 -9.90
CA TYR A 328 14.18 -15.05 -9.98
C TYR A 328 14.82 -14.16 -8.92
N SER A 329 14.34 -12.93 -8.77
CA SER A 329 14.85 -11.97 -7.79
C SER A 329 13.73 -11.26 -7.05
N VAL A 330 14.01 -10.92 -5.80
CA VAL A 330 13.21 -10.06 -4.93
C VAL A 330 14.15 -8.98 -4.41
N ASP A 331 13.75 -7.72 -4.55
CA ASP A 331 14.56 -6.53 -4.28
C ASP A 331 15.95 -6.60 -4.92
N ASP A 332 16.99 -6.76 -4.12
CA ASP A 332 18.41 -6.72 -4.53
C ASP A 332 19.08 -8.09 -4.36
N TYR A 333 18.31 -9.18 -4.42
CA TYR A 333 18.84 -10.53 -4.25
C TYR A 333 18.11 -11.59 -5.08
N VAL A 334 18.82 -12.68 -5.35
CA VAL A 334 18.30 -13.84 -6.08
C VAL A 334 17.60 -14.79 -5.12
N VAL A 335 16.44 -15.30 -5.54
CA VAL A 335 15.62 -16.28 -4.82
C VAL A 335 15.48 -17.60 -5.59
N TRP A 336 16.22 -17.73 -6.70
CA TRP A 336 16.16 -18.90 -7.57
C TRP A 336 16.84 -20.11 -6.93
N GLU A 337 16.17 -21.25 -6.92
CA GLU A 337 16.71 -22.52 -6.40
C GLU A 337 17.44 -23.31 -7.49
N GLY A 338 18.66 -23.75 -7.19
CA GLY A 338 19.46 -24.62 -8.06
C GLY A 338 20.95 -24.48 -7.81
N THR A 339 21.74 -25.43 -8.30
CA THR A 339 23.20 -25.33 -8.34
C THR A 339 23.64 -24.71 -9.66
N ARG A 340 24.41 -23.63 -9.56
CA ARG A 340 25.05 -23.01 -10.72
C ARG A 340 26.09 -23.98 -11.30
N LYS A 341 25.99 -24.32 -12.59
CA LYS A 341 27.17 -24.80 -13.32
C LYS A 341 28.02 -23.58 -13.62
N VAL A 342 29.08 -23.37 -12.83
CA VAL A 342 30.08 -22.34 -13.13
C VAL A 342 30.68 -22.68 -14.51
N PRO A 343 30.68 -21.75 -15.48
CA PRO A 343 31.47 -21.93 -16.70
C PRO A 343 32.95 -21.90 -16.29
N GLY A 344 33.55 -23.08 -16.09
CA GLY A 344 34.93 -23.19 -15.63
C GLY A 344 35.29 -24.52 -14.97
N ASP A 345 34.30 -25.30 -14.52
CA ASP A 345 34.56 -26.63 -13.95
C ASP A 345 34.65 -27.69 -15.08
N ALA A 346 35.61 -27.48 -15.98
CA ALA A 346 36.10 -28.53 -16.85
C ALA A 346 36.95 -29.47 -15.99
N GLY A 347 36.36 -30.64 -15.69
CA GLY A 347 36.93 -31.78 -14.97
C GLY A 347 38.41 -31.69 -14.64
N GLY A 348 38.70 -31.39 -13.37
CA GLY A 348 40.02 -31.60 -12.79
C GLY A 348 40.43 -33.05 -12.99
N GLY A 349 41.40 -33.26 -13.87
CA GLY A 349 42.01 -34.55 -14.15
C GLY A 349 42.46 -35.21 -12.85
N GLN A 350 42.12 -36.48 -12.74
CA GLN A 350 42.54 -37.38 -11.68
C GLN A 350 44.07 -37.50 -11.73
N LEU A 351 44.78 -36.70 -10.92
CA LEU A 351 46.15 -36.98 -10.56
C LEU A 351 46.14 -37.99 -9.41
N ALA A 352 46.45 -39.23 -9.76
CA ALA A 352 46.73 -40.29 -8.81
C ALA A 352 47.87 -39.86 -7.89
N SER A 353 47.56 -39.65 -6.61
CA SER A 353 48.57 -39.64 -5.55
C SER A 353 48.62 -41.03 -4.93
N ALA A 354 49.77 -41.69 -5.08
CA ALA A 354 50.08 -42.92 -4.38
C ALA A 354 50.24 -42.62 -2.89
N GLY A 355 49.22 -42.98 -2.10
CA GLY A 355 49.28 -42.95 -0.63
C GLY A 355 50.19 -44.06 -0.12
N HIS A 356 51.25 -43.66 0.58
CA HIS A 356 52.00 -44.51 1.49
C HIS A 356 51.06 -45.05 2.59
N GLY A 357 51.10 -46.36 2.81
CA GLY A 357 50.45 -46.98 3.96
C GLY A 357 51.19 -46.67 5.25
N VAL A 358 50.44 -46.29 6.29
CA VAL A 358 50.90 -46.31 7.67
C VAL A 358 49.99 -47.27 8.43
N VAL A 359 50.60 -48.33 8.93
CA VAL A 359 50.02 -49.35 9.80
C VAL A 359 49.98 -48.80 11.23
N GLY A 360 48.95 -49.17 11.97
CA GLY A 360 48.58 -48.59 13.25
C GLY A 360 49.39 -49.07 14.45
N ALA A 361 49.17 -48.29 15.52
CA ALA A 361 48.77 -48.69 16.86
C ALA A 361 49.73 -49.48 17.79
N ASP A 362 49.76 -48.94 19.01
CA ASP A 362 49.82 -49.59 20.33
C ASP A 362 51.16 -50.04 20.96
N GLY A 363 51.31 -49.62 22.22
CA GLY A 363 52.02 -50.37 23.27
C GLY A 363 53.03 -49.55 24.08
N GLY A 364 52.70 -49.24 25.34
CA GLY A 364 53.58 -48.59 26.35
C GLY A 364 54.71 -49.48 26.89
N PRO A 365 55.18 -49.34 28.15
CA PRO A 365 54.67 -48.56 29.28
C PRO A 365 55.37 -47.21 29.53
#